data_AF-A0AAQ6IN58-F1
#
_entry.id   AF-A0AAQ6IN58-F1
#
_cell.length_a   1.000
_cell.length_b   1.000
_cell.length_c   1.000
_cell.angle_alpha   90.00
_cell.angle_beta   90.00
_cell.angle_gamma   90.00
#
_symmetry.space_group_name_H-M   'P 1'
#
loop_
_entity.id
_entity.type
_entity.pdbx_description
1 polymer ?
#
loop_
_entity_poly.entity_id
_entity_poly.type
_entity_poly.pdbx_seq_one_letter_code
_entity_poly.pdbx_strand_id
1 'polypeptide(L)' 'MSAKDLQKSLAHANIFVDTSTIRKTSNKNGVHGRTPRRKPLLSKKNIAARLKFAKKHLDVPQHYWQNILW' A
#
# COMPACT_ATOMS: atom_id res chain seq x y z
N MET A 1 8.26 0.59 9.32
CA MET A 1 9.62 0.82 9.84
C MET A 1 10.16 2.09 9.21
N SER A 2 10.35 3.12 10.03
CA SER A 2 10.89 4.41 9.61
C SER A 2 12.43 4.41 9.65
N ALA A 3 13.08 5.31 8.92
CA ALA A 3 14.53 5.52 9.01
C ALA A 3 14.99 5.86 10.44
N LYS A 4 14.13 6.52 11.23
CA LYS A 4 14.37 6.79 12.66
C LYS A 4 14.35 5.52 13.52
N ASP A 5 13.48 4.56 13.18
CA ASP A 5 13.40 3.29 13.91
C ASP A 5 14.67 2.46 13.64
N LEU A 6 15.14 2.47 12.38
CA LEU A 6 16.41 1.86 12.00
C LEU A 6 17.60 2.52 12.69
N GLN A 7 17.61 3.85 12.78
CA GLN A 7 18.68 4.58 13.47
C GLN A 7 18.76 4.18 14.95
N LYS A 8 17.61 4.06 15.63
CA LYS A 8 17.56 3.58 17.02
C LYS A 8 18.08 2.15 17.15
N SER A 9 17.66 1.26 16.25
CA SER A 9 18.15 -0.13 16.24
C SER A 9 19.65 -0.24 16.02
N LEU A 10 20.22 0.61 15.15
CA LEU A 10 21.67 0.65 14.90
C LEU A 10 22.45 1.23 16.09
N ALA A 11 21.87 2.21 16.79
CA ALA A 11 22.48 2.76 18.01
C ALA A 11 22.63 1.71 19.12
N HIS A 12 21.68 0.76 19.25
CA HIS A 12 21.82 -0.38 20.16
C HIS A 12 23.02 -1.29 19.81
N ALA A 13 23.44 -1.31 18.56
CA ALA A 13 24.64 -2.02 18.10
C ALA A 13 25.90 -1.14 18.15
N ASN A 14 25.85 0.03 18.79
CA ASN A 14 26.92 1.05 18.81
C ASN A 14 27.30 1.60 17.42
N ILE A 15 26.37 1.54 16.46
CA ILE A 15 26.56 2.05 15.09
C ILE A 15 25.81 3.37 14.95
N PHE A 16 26.57 4.46 14.79
CA PHE A 16 26.02 5.81 14.63
C PHE A 16 26.02 6.21 13.16
N VAL A 17 24.83 6.34 12.59
CA VAL A 17 24.64 6.72 11.19
C VAL A 17 23.60 7.82 11.13
N ASP A 18 23.83 8.80 10.26
CA ASP A 18 22.84 9.84 10.01
C ASP A 18 21.60 9.26 9.31
N THR A 19 20.43 9.80 9.66
CA THR A 19 19.15 9.37 9.06
C THR A 19 19.12 9.49 7.54
N SER A 20 19.84 10.47 6.96
CA SER A 20 19.92 10.65 5.51
C SER A 20 20.68 9.52 4.82
N THR A 21 21.73 8.99 5.44
CA THR A 21 22.52 7.84 4.94
C THR A 21 21.67 6.58 4.94
N ILE A 22 20.89 6.34 6.00
CA ILE A 22 19.94 5.23 6.08
C ILE A 22 18.92 5.35 4.94
N ARG A 23 18.33 6.53 4.74
CA ARG A 23 17.34 6.76 3.69
C ARG A 23 17.91 6.57 2.28
N LYS A 24 19.10 7.10 1.99
CA LYS A 24 19.77 6.94 0.69
C LYS A 24 20.05 5.48 0.37
N THR A 25 20.60 4.75 1.34
CA THR A 25 20.93 3.32 1.20
C THR A 25 19.66 2.48 1.01
N SER A 26 18.63 2.74 1.83
CA SER A 26 17.31 2.10 1.73
C SER A 26 16.69 2.30 0.34
N ASN A 27 16.72 3.53 -0.18
CA ASN A 27 16.20 3.83 -1.51
C ASN A 27 17.00 3.16 -2.63
N LYS A 28 18.34 3.14 -2.54
CA LYS A 28 19.20 2.43 -3.49
C LYS A 28 18.88 0.93 -3.55
N ASN A 29 18.49 0.35 -2.42
CA ASN A 29 18.12 -1.06 -2.30
C ASN A 29 16.62 -1.32 -2.51
N GLY A 30 15.84 -0.34 -2.99
CA GLY A 30 14.40 -0.50 -3.28
C GLY A 30 13.49 -0.56 -2.05
N VAL A 31 14.02 -0.30 -0.86
CA VAL A 31 13.26 -0.26 0.39
C VAL A 31 12.72 1.16 0.57
N HIS A 32 11.53 1.40 0.05
CA HIS A 32 10.88 2.70 0.13
C HIS A 32 9.97 2.80 1.36
N GLY A 33 9.99 3.97 2.01
CA GLY A 33 9.00 4.31 3.02
C GLY A 33 7.60 4.36 2.39
N ARG A 34 6.65 3.63 2.97
CA ARG A 34 5.23 3.66 2.56
C ARG A 34 4.34 3.97 3.75
N THR A 35 3.35 4.81 3.54
CA THR A 35 2.31 5.11 4.52
C THR A 35 1.11 4.21 4.27
N PRO A 36 0.57 3.52 5.30
CA PRO A 36 -0.65 2.75 5.14
C PRO A 36 -1.81 3.66 4.72
N ARG A 37 -2.55 3.25 3.68
CA ARG A 37 -3.74 3.99 3.23
C ARG A 37 -4.95 3.59 4.08
N ARG A 38 -5.74 4.58 4.51
CA ARG A 38 -7.03 4.33 5.18
C ARG A 38 -7.97 3.64 4.19
N LYS A 39 -8.49 2.48 4.57
CA LYS A 39 -9.48 1.73 3.80
C LYS A 39 -10.67 1.40 4.71
N PRO A 40 -11.91 1.41 4.21
CA PRO A 40 -13.04 0.93 4.99
C PRO A 40 -12.84 -0.54 5.34
N LEU A 41 -13.28 -0.94 6.53
CA LEU A 41 -13.30 -2.33 6.93
C LEU A 41 -14.41 -3.04 6.15
N LEU A 42 -14.04 -3.99 5.29
CA LEU A 42 -15.00 -4.78 4.52
C LEU A 42 -15.24 -6.11 5.23
N SER A 43 -16.51 -6.45 5.44
CA SER A 43 -16.90 -7.80 5.86
C SER A 43 -16.56 -8.82 4.77
N LYS A 44 -16.34 -10.09 5.15
CA LYS A 44 -16.08 -11.18 4.20
C LYS A 44 -17.18 -11.29 3.13
N LYS A 45 -18.45 -11.09 3.53
CA LYS A 45 -19.61 -11.03 2.64
C LYS A 45 -19.47 -9.94 1.58
N ASN A 46 -19.08 -8.73 1.98
CA ASN A 46 -18.94 -7.60 1.06
C ASN A 46 -17.77 -7.78 0.09
N ILE A 47 -16.67 -8.39 0.53
CA ILE A 47 -15.53 -8.72 -0.35
C ILE A 47 -15.97 -9.71 -1.42
N ALA A 48 -16.67 -10.78 -1.05
CA ALA A 48 -17.16 -11.79 -1.99
C ALA A 48 -18.18 -11.21 -3.00
N ALA A 49 -19.12 -10.37 -2.52
CA ALA A 49 -20.10 -9.71 -3.37
C ALA A 49 -19.43 -8.77 -4.40
N ARG A 50 -18.46 -7.95 -3.96
CA ARG A 50 -17.68 -7.08 -4.83
C ARG A 50 -16.90 -7.86 -5.89
N LEU A 51 -16.25 -8.96 -5.49
CA LEU A 51 -15.52 -9.81 -6.43
C LEU A 51 -16.44 -10.47 -7.45
N LYS A 52 -17.60 -10.97 -7.02
CA LYS A 52 -18.61 -11.55 -7.93
C LYS A 52 -19.13 -10.53 -8.92
N PHE A 53 -19.42 -9.31 -8.47
CA PHE A 53 -19.85 -8.20 -9.33
C PHE A 53 -18.77 -7.87 -10.38
N ALA A 54 -17.52 -7.68 -9.95
CA ALA A 54 -16.41 -7.37 -10.84
C ALA A 54 -16.21 -8.46 -11.91
N LYS A 55 -16.21 -9.75 -11.51
CA LYS A 55 -16.09 -10.86 -12.45
C LYS A 55 -17.25 -10.92 -13.44
N LYS A 56 -18.48 -10.68 -12.99
CA LYS A 56 -19.67 -10.69 -13.85
C LYS A 56 -19.64 -9.57 -14.88
N HIS A 57 -18.96 -8.46 -14.60
CA HIS A 57 -18.99 -7.27 -15.44
C HIS A 57 -17.63 -6.89 -16.02
N LEU A 58 -16.68 -7.83 -16.04
CA LEU A 58 -15.34 -7.62 -16.58
C LEU A 58 -15.36 -7.34 -18.09
N ASP A 59 -16.16 -8.11 -18.82
CA ASP A 59 -16.26 -8.04 -20.29
C ASP A 59 -17.46 -7.19 -20.76
N VAL A 60 -18.10 -6.47 -19.84
CA VAL A 60 -19.28 -5.67 -20.16
C VAL A 60 -18.84 -4.41 -20.92
N PRO A 61 -19.35 -4.18 -22.14
CA PRO A 61 -18.89 -3.09 -23.00
C PRO A 61 -19.26 -1.71 -22.45
N GLN A 62 -18.48 -0.69 -22.79
CA GLN A 62 -18.65 0.67 -22.28
C GLN A 62 -20.07 1.24 -22.49
N HIS A 63 -20.73 0.90 -23.61
CA HIS A 63 -22.07 1.38 -23.91
C HIS A 63 -23.10 0.95 -22.85
N TYR A 64 -22.92 -0.21 -22.22
CA TYR A 64 -23.78 -0.67 -21.14
C TYR A 64 -23.72 0.30 -19.94
N TRP A 65 -22.51 0.73 -19.59
CA TRP A 65 -22.28 1.64 -18.47
C TRP A 65 -22.79 3.05 -18.74
N GLN A 66 -22.77 3.49 -20.00
CA GLN A 66 -23.32 4.80 -20.41
C GLN A 66 -24.83 4.89 -20.25
N ASN A 67 -25.53 3.75 -20.28
CA ASN A 67 -26.97 3.68 -20.10
C ASN A 67 -27.39 3.65 -18.61
N ILE A 68 -26.45 3.54 -17.67
CA ILE A 68 -26.75 3.53 -16.23
C ILE A 68 -26.73 4.98 -15.73
N LEU A 69 -27.87 5.46 -15.22
CA LEU A 69 -27.93 6.70 -14.44
C LEU A 69 -27.40 6.42 -13.04
N TRP A 70 -26.38 7.17 -12.62
CA TRP A 70 -25.75 7.09 -11.30
C TRP A 70 -26.26 8.17 -10.36
#